data_AF-A0AB38G2G0-F1
#
_entry.id   AF-A0AB38G2G0-F1
#
_cell.length_a   1.000
_cell.length_b   1.000
_cell.length_c   1.000
_cell.angle_alpha   90.00
_cell.angle_beta   90.00
_cell.angle_gamma   90.00
#
_symmetry.space_group_name_H-M   'P 1'
#
loop_
_entity.id
_entity.type
_entity.pdbx_description
1 polymer ?
#
loop_
_entity_poly.entity_id
_entity_poly.type
_entity_poly.pdbx_seq_one_letter_code
_entity_poly.pdbx_strand_id
1 'polypeptide(L)' 'MELEVLRKDMIVSQRKGQPFIVASTIIWVSITLVTMMKVSLPVQNLLIFFIVHVHCCHSLGLLGNG' A
#
# COMPACT_ATOMS: atom_id res chain seq x y z
N MET A 1 -8.69 -2.89 -35.54
CA MET A 1 -8.60 -2.39 -34.15
C MET A 1 -7.53 -1.30 -34.17
N GLU A 2 -7.91 -0.04 -34.03
CA GLU A 2 -6.96 1.08 -34.16
C GLU A 2 -6.01 1.12 -32.95
N LEU A 3 -4.73 1.42 -33.19
CA LEU A 3 -3.65 1.47 -32.19
C LEU A 3 -3.97 2.38 -30.99
N GLU A 4 -4.83 3.36 -31.21
CA GLU A 4 -5.35 4.30 -30.21
C GLU A 4 -6.28 3.66 -29.18
N VAL A 5 -7.00 2.59 -29.54
CA VAL A 5 -7.81 1.81 -28.60
C VAL A 5 -6.91 0.98 -27.68
N LEU A 6 -5.90 0.28 -28.21
CA LEU A 6 -4.95 -0.49 -27.39
C LEU A 6 -4.21 0.37 -26.37
N ARG A 7 -3.84 1.61 -26.73
CA ARG A 7 -3.18 2.53 -25.81
C ARG A 7 -4.08 2.92 -24.64
N LYS A 8 -5.37 3.17 -24.91
CA LYS A 8 -6.35 3.51 -23.86
C LYS A 8 -6.56 2.33 -22.90
N ASP A 9 -6.69 1.11 -23.41
CA ASP A 9 -6.83 -0.09 -22.57
C ASP A 9 -5.60 -0.34 -21.70
N MET A 10 -4.39 -0.10 -22.23
CA MET A 10 -3.15 -0.22 -21.46
C MET A 10 -3.10 0.81 -20.31
N ILE A 11 -3.46 2.07 -20.57
CA ILE A 11 -3.48 3.13 -19.54
C ILE A 11 -4.52 2.83 -18.46
N VAL A 12 -5.71 2.35 -18.84
CA VAL A 12 -6.78 1.98 -17.90
C VAL A 12 -6.37 0.78 -17.05
N SER A 13 -5.70 -0.22 -17.64
CA SER A 13 -5.19 -1.40 -16.92
C SER A 13 -4.10 -1.03 -15.91
N GLN A 14 -3.15 -0.16 -16.29
CA GLN A 14 -2.07 0.30 -15.40
C GLN A 14 -2.60 1.12 -14.20
N ARG A 15 -3.67 1.91 -14.38
CA ARG A 15 -4.33 2.64 -13.28
C ARG A 15 -4.91 1.73 -12.20
N LYS A 16 -5.26 0.47 -12.50
CA LYS A 16 -5.74 -0.49 -11.49
C LYS A 16 -4.62 -1.00 -10.57
N GLY A 17 -3.37 -1.08 -11.06
CA GLY A 17 -2.21 -1.51 -10.27
C GLY A 17 -1.52 -0.38 -9.49
N GLN A 18 -1.64 0.87 -9.96
CA GLN A 18 -1.09 2.05 -9.27
C GLN A 18 -1.47 2.18 -7.79
N PRO A 19 -2.75 2.06 -7.36
CA PRO A 19 -3.10 2.22 -5.95
C PRO A 19 -2.43 1.18 -5.04
N PHE A 20 -2.19 -0.04 -5.55
CA PHE A 20 -1.49 -1.09 -4.81
C PHE A 20 0.00 -0.77 -4.64
N ILE A 21 0.66 -0.29 -5.69
CA ILE A 21 2.08 0.08 -5.67
C ILE A 21 2.31 1.26 -4.71
N VAL A 22 1.42 2.25 -4.75
CA VAL A 22 1.48 3.41 -3.85
C VAL A 22 1.30 2.98 -2.39
N ALA A 23 0.31 2.13 -2.10
CA ALA A 23 0.11 1.61 -0.76
C ALA A 23 1.31 0.80 -0.25
N SER A 24 1.86 -0.08 -1.09
CA SER A 24 3.05 -0.87 -0.76
C SER A 24 4.25 0.00 -0.43
N THR A 25 4.48 1.06 -1.22
CA THR A 25 5.57 2.02 -0.99
C THR A 25 5.41 2.73 0.36
N ILE A 26 4.19 3.15 0.71
CA ILE A 26 3.91 3.83 1.99
C ILE A 26 4.16 2.88 3.17
N ILE A 27 3.76 1.61 3.07
CA ILE A 27 4.03 0.59 4.09
C ILE A 27 5.53 0.44 4.30
N TRP A 28 6.30 0.32 3.22
CA TRP A 28 7.75 0.18 3.28
C TRP A 28 8.43 1.37 3.97
N VAL A 29 8.07 2.59 3.59
CA VAL A 29 8.60 3.82 4.21
C VAL A 29 8.26 3.88 5.71
N SER A 30 7.05 3.48 6.09
CA SER A 30 6.61 3.49 7.48
C SER A 30 7.37 2.47 8.33
N ILE A 31 7.66 1.28 7.79
CA ILE A 31 8.48 0.26 8.46
C ILE A 31 9.92 0.76 8.62
N THR A 32 10.50 1.36 7.57
CA THR A 32 11.84 1.96 7.65
C THR A 32 11.90 3.05 8.71
N LEU A 33 10.86 3.88 8.83
CA LEU A 33 10.81 4.92 9.85
C LEU A 33 10.77 4.35 11.28
N VAL A 34 9.93 3.35 11.53
CA VAL A 34 9.80 2.69 12.84
C VAL A 34 11.08 1.95 13.23
N THR A 35 11.74 1.31 12.28
CA THR A 35 13.01 0.60 12.50
C THR A 35 14.16 1.55 12.81
N MET A 36 14.11 2.80 12.30
CA MET A 36 15.10 3.84 12.60
C MET A 36 14.88 4.51 13.96
N MET A 37 13.66 4.50 14.51
CA MET A 37 13.48 4.86 15.91
C MET A 37 14.11 3.78 16.79
N LYS A 38 15.07 4.18 17.65
CA LYS A 38 15.69 3.31 18.67
C LYS A 38 14.70 2.98 19.81
N VAL A 39 13.61 2.29 19.47
CA VAL A 39 12.63 1.75 20.43
C VAL A 39 12.99 0.29 20.70
N SER A 40 12.50 -0.27 21.81
CA SER A 40 12.68 -1.69 22.10
C SER A 40 12.02 -2.56 21.02
N LEU A 41 12.68 -3.65 20.63
CA LEU A 41 12.20 -4.64 19.66
C LEU A 41 10.72 -5.05 19.82
N PRO A 42 10.20 -5.34 21.04
CA PRO A 42 8.79 -5.70 21.21
C PRO A 42 7.83 -4.57 20.81
N VAL A 43 8.20 -3.32 21.07
CA VAL A 43 7.39 -2.15 20.71
C VAL A 43 7.44 -1.90 19.20
N GLN A 44 8.61 -2.07 18.58
CA GLN A 44 8.73 -2.02 17.12
C GLN A 44 7.84 -3.06 16.43
N ASN A 45 7.84 -4.32 16.90
CA ASN A 45 7.01 -5.37 16.30
C ASN A 45 5.51 -5.07 16.41
N LEU A 46 5.04 -4.55 17.56
CA LEU A 46 3.65 -4.14 17.72
C LEU A 46 3.28 -2.99 16.79
N LEU A 47 4.16 -1.99 16.64
CA LEU A 47 3.95 -0.86 15.73
C LEU A 47 3.90 -1.31 14.26
N ILE A 48 4.83 -2.16 13.83
CA ILE A 48 4.85 -2.72 12.48
C ILE A 48 3.58 -3.54 12.21
N PHE A 49 3.15 -4.37 13.18
CA PHE A 49 1.93 -5.16 13.05
C PHE A 49 0.70 -4.27 12.87
N PHE A 50 0.57 -3.21 13.66
CA PHE A 50 -0.55 -2.28 13.56
C PHE A 50 -0.55 -1.51 12.24
N ILE A 51 0.62 -1.01 11.82
CA ILE A 51 0.79 -0.29 10.55
C ILE A 51 0.40 -1.19 9.38
N VAL A 52 0.94 -2.42 9.31
CA VAL A 52 0.66 -3.35 8.21
C VAL A 52 -0.82 -3.76 8.20
N HIS A 53 -1.41 -4.07 9.36
CA HIS A 53 -2.81 -4.48 9.44
C HIS A 53 -3.77 -3.36 9.04
N VAL A 54 -3.55 -2.12 9.53
CA VAL A 54 -4.40 -0.97 9.19
C VAL A 54 -4.26 -0.57 7.73
N HIS A 55 -3.04 -0.49 7.19
CA HIS A 55 -2.84 -0.15 5.79
C HIS A 55 -3.34 -1.23 4.84
N CYS A 56 -3.21 -2.51 5.21
CA CYS A 56 -3.75 -3.63 4.44
C CYS A 56 -5.29 -3.59 4.42
N CYS A 57 -5.94 -3.40 5.58
CA CYS A 57 -7.40 -3.25 5.65
C CYS A 57 -7.92 -2.03 4.89
N HIS A 58 -7.20 -0.91 4.90
CA HIS A 58 -7.55 0.27 4.12
C HIS A 58 -7.39 0.02 2.61
N SER A 59 -6.27 -0.56 2.18
CA SER A 59 -6.01 -0.84 0.75
C SER A 59 -6.87 -1.95 0.17
N LEU A 60 -7.34 -2.91 0.97
CA LEU A 60 -8.34 -3.90 0.56
C LEU A 60 -9.79 -3.36 0.62
N GLY A 61 -10.00 -2.14 1.11
CA GLY A 61 -11.34 -1.55 1.23
C GLY A 61 -12.23 -2.19 2.31
N LEU A 62 -11.64 -2.96 3.24
CA LEU A 62 -12.38 -3.64 4.32
C LEU A 62 -12.77 -2.71 5.47
N LEU A 63 -12.20 -1.50 5.53
CA LEU A 63 -12.51 -0.48 6.54
C LEU A 63 -13.59 0.52 6.10
N GLY A 64 -14.26 0.26 4.98
CA GLY A 64 -15.25 1.16 4.36
C GLY A 64 -16.49 0.42 3.88
N ASN A 65 -17.24 -0.19 4.81
CA ASN A 65 -18.67 -0.45 4.66
C ASN A 65 -19.26 -0.66 6.07
N GLY A 66 -19.61 0.46 6.69
CA GLY A 66 -20.50 0.59 7.83
C GLY A 66 -21.40 1.78 7.58
#